data_AF-A0A6B3R5E2-F1
#
_entry.id   AF-A0A6B3R5E2-F1
#
_cell.length_a   1.000
_cell.length_b   1.000
_cell.length_c   1.000
_cell.angle_alpha   90.00
_cell.angle_beta   90.00
_cell.angle_gamma   90.00
#
_symmetry.space_group_name_H-M   'P 1'
#
loop_
_entity.id
_entity.type
_entity.pdbx_description
1 polymer ?
#
loop_
_entity_poly.entity_id
_entity_poly.type
_entity_poly.pdbx_seq_one_letter_code
_entity_poly.pdbx_strand_id
1 'polypeptide(L)'
;MKLTYIVLAVFFIGSITTLNAQQEYFEYGFKGGVNIAQMTGDVPASYESRTSMKIGAFGIYKILPKLGIQAELLYSEQGFSNEPVPETIAIEKIEELLRMQYVNLPVLASYNLVENLWLEGGMQVGYLVKAVEDREEVRLINQGEVTSETTSTAKTDNYERIDFGLAGGLRYKLSQNFMVQARFHQSLNDVDKSSEGDQYHRVYSFSIGYVF
;
A
#
# COMPACT_ATOMS: atom_id res chain seq x y z
N MET A 1 -14.79 22.42 15.08
CA MET A 1 -14.00 22.81 13.88
C MET A 1 -13.64 21.63 12.99
N LYS A 2 -13.15 20.49 13.49
CA LYS A 2 -12.77 19.33 12.63
C LYS A 2 -13.93 18.68 11.87
N LEU A 3 -15.14 18.64 12.44
CA LEU A 3 -16.32 18.03 11.80
C LEU A 3 -16.87 18.87 10.63
N THR A 4 -16.73 20.20 10.69
CA THR A 4 -17.23 21.13 9.67
C THR A 4 -16.47 20.98 8.34
N TYR A 5 -15.17 20.69 8.38
CA TYR A 5 -14.37 20.45 7.17
C TYR A 5 -14.71 19.12 6.48
N ILE A 6 -15.06 18.08 7.25
CA ILE A 6 -15.49 16.78 6.71
C ILE A 6 -16.85 16.93 6.02
N VAL A 7 -17.79 17.67 6.63
CA VAL A 7 -19.11 17.94 6.03
C VAL A 7 -18.96 18.76 4.74
N LEU A 8 -18.05 19.75 4.71
CA LEU A 8 -17.76 20.53 3.50
C LEU A 8 -17.11 19.69 2.40
N ALA A 9 -16.17 18.79 2.75
CA ALA A 9 -15.54 17.87 1.79
C ALA A 9 -16.57 16.88 1.20
N VAL A 10 -17.48 16.36 2.02
CA VAL A 10 -18.56 15.46 1.57
C VAL A 10 -19.57 16.22 0.69
N PHE A 11 -19.88 17.48 1.00
CA PHE A 11 -20.75 18.32 0.16
C PHE A 11 -20.11 18.66 -1.18
N PHE A 12 -18.78 18.83 -1.22
CA PHE A 12 -18.03 19.09 -2.45
C PHE A 12 -18.00 17.83 -3.36
N ILE A 13 -17.85 16.64 -2.78
CA ILE A 13 -17.90 15.36 -3.51
C ILE A 13 -19.30 15.10 -4.08
N GLY A 14 -20.37 15.45 -3.35
CA GLY A 14 -21.76 15.29 -3.82
C GLY A 14 -22.14 16.20 -4.99
N SER A 15 -21.43 17.31 -5.19
CA SER A 15 -21.73 18.33 -6.21
C SER A 15 -21.19 17.99 -7.61
N ILE A 16 -20.40 16.92 -7.75
CA ILE A 16 -19.75 16.52 -9.02
C ILE A 16 -20.70 15.70 -9.92
N THR A 17 -21.88 15.32 -9.43
CA THR A 17 -22.79 14.36 -10.10
C THR A 17 -23.62 14.93 -11.27
N THR A 18 -23.40 16.18 -11.70
CA THR A 18 -24.20 16.82 -12.78
C THR A 18 -23.43 17.15 -14.07
N LEU A 19 -22.20 16.66 -14.25
CA LEU A 19 -21.34 17.02 -15.39
C LEU A 19 -21.25 15.90 -16.45
N ASN A 20 -22.36 15.63 -17.16
CA ASN A 20 -22.41 14.67 -18.28
C ASN A 20 -21.53 15.06 -19.51
N ALA A 21 -20.81 16.20 -19.47
CA ALA A 21 -19.95 16.66 -20.56
C ALA A 21 -18.44 16.54 -20.26
N GLN A 22 -18.03 16.29 -19.00
CA GLN A 22 -16.61 16.15 -18.64
C GLN A 22 -16.10 14.70 -18.68
N GLN A 23 -17.01 13.74 -18.88
CA GLN A 23 -16.72 12.29 -18.86
C GLN A 23 -15.78 11.84 -20.00
N GLU A 24 -15.66 12.62 -21.08
CA GLU A 24 -14.72 12.34 -22.16
C GLU A 24 -13.25 12.52 -21.71
N TYR A 25 -13.00 13.53 -20.85
CA TYR A 25 -11.66 13.93 -20.39
C TYR A 25 -11.33 13.47 -18.98
N PHE A 26 -12.33 13.14 -18.16
CA PHE A 26 -12.13 12.73 -16.77
C PHE A 26 -12.81 11.39 -16.48
N GLU A 27 -12.01 10.39 -16.12
CA GLU A 27 -12.48 9.09 -15.65
C GLU A 27 -12.24 9.01 -14.15
N TYR A 28 -13.18 8.47 -13.39
CA TYR A 28 -12.99 8.25 -11.95
C TYR A 28 -13.59 6.92 -11.55
N GLY A 29 -13.16 6.42 -10.39
CA GLY A 29 -13.52 5.07 -9.99
C GLY A 29 -13.02 4.68 -8.62
N PHE A 30 -13.40 3.46 -8.24
CA PHE A 30 -12.87 2.78 -7.06
C PHE A 30 -12.04 1.60 -7.49
N LYS A 31 -11.02 1.27 -6.70
CA LYS A 31 -10.23 0.06 -6.91
C LYS A 31 -9.87 -0.59 -5.60
N GLY A 32 -9.79 -1.91 -5.63
CA GLY A 32 -9.35 -2.74 -4.53
C GLY A 32 -8.41 -3.81 -5.03
N GLY A 33 -7.60 -4.36 -4.13
CA GLY A 33 -6.68 -5.42 -4.50
C GLY A 33 -5.74 -5.82 -3.39
N VAL A 34 -4.69 -6.51 -3.81
CA VAL A 34 -3.67 -7.07 -2.92
C VAL A 34 -2.32 -6.41 -3.15
N ASN A 35 -1.54 -6.34 -2.09
CA ASN A 35 -0.15 -5.97 -2.10
C ASN A 35 0.69 -7.16 -1.65
N ILE A 36 1.88 -7.28 -2.21
CA ILE A 36 2.97 -8.10 -1.73
C ILE A 36 4.07 -7.12 -1.41
N ALA A 37 4.19 -6.79 -0.11
CA ALA A 37 5.13 -5.81 0.40
C ALA A 37 6.34 -6.52 1.00
N GLN A 38 7.52 -5.94 0.83
CA GLN A 38 8.76 -6.40 1.44
C GLN A 38 9.55 -5.17 1.91
N MET A 39 10.28 -5.33 3.01
CA MET A 39 11.30 -4.38 3.43
C MET A 39 12.65 -4.80 2.84
N THR A 40 13.35 -3.85 2.22
CA THR A 40 14.68 -4.07 1.64
C THR A 40 15.63 -3.02 2.16
N GLY A 41 16.89 -3.35 2.43
CA GLY A 41 17.84 -2.38 2.96
C GLY A 41 19.20 -2.97 3.28
N ASP A 42 19.99 -2.21 4.02
CA ASP A 42 21.39 -2.54 4.34
C ASP A 42 21.53 -3.56 5.47
N VAL A 43 20.49 -3.75 6.27
CA VAL A 43 20.48 -4.78 7.33
C VAL A 43 20.17 -6.15 6.73
N PRO A 44 21.06 -7.14 6.87
CA PRO A 44 20.82 -8.52 6.46
C PRO A 44 19.86 -9.19 7.46
N ALA A 45 18.60 -8.81 7.39
CA ALA A 45 17.51 -9.54 8.05
C ALA A 45 16.73 -10.33 6.99
N SER A 46 16.30 -11.53 7.36
CA SER A 46 15.44 -12.39 6.55
C SER A 46 14.01 -11.82 6.50
N TYR A 47 13.85 -10.63 5.91
CA TYR A 47 12.53 -10.01 5.73
C TYR A 47 11.79 -10.70 4.60
N GLU A 48 10.78 -11.47 4.98
CA GLU A 48 9.87 -12.13 4.07
C GLU A 48 8.77 -11.16 3.60
N SER A 49 8.27 -11.42 2.39
CA SER A 49 7.21 -10.60 1.82
C SER A 49 5.87 -10.86 2.51
N ARG A 50 5.16 -9.80 2.88
CA ARG A 50 3.81 -9.88 3.42
C ARG A 50 2.77 -9.62 2.34
N THR A 51 1.80 -10.52 2.22
CA THR A 51 0.58 -10.26 1.43
C THR A 51 -0.44 -9.49 2.26
N SER A 52 -1.01 -8.44 1.69
CA SER A 52 -1.95 -7.55 2.37
C SER A 52 -2.95 -6.95 1.39
N MET A 53 -3.87 -6.14 1.88
CA MET A 53 -4.95 -5.57 1.08
C MET A 53 -4.80 -4.05 0.90
N LYS A 54 -5.36 -3.55 -0.20
CA LYS A 54 -5.53 -2.12 -0.46
C LYS A 54 -6.88 -1.82 -1.09
N ILE A 55 -7.39 -0.63 -0.82
CA ILE A 55 -8.64 -0.13 -1.37
C ILE A 55 -8.60 1.40 -1.46
N GLY A 56 -9.28 1.96 -2.46
CA GLY A 56 -9.44 3.41 -2.53
C GLY A 56 -10.08 3.88 -3.81
N ALA A 57 -9.90 5.17 -4.09
CA ALA A 57 -10.46 5.84 -5.24
C ALA A 57 -9.35 6.38 -6.15
N PHE A 58 -9.67 6.55 -7.42
CA PHE A 58 -8.77 7.16 -8.39
C PHE A 58 -9.55 8.09 -9.33
N GLY A 59 -8.83 9.07 -9.87
CA GLY A 59 -9.28 9.94 -10.95
C GLY A 59 -8.17 10.03 -12.00
N ILE A 60 -8.55 9.99 -13.27
CA ILE A 60 -7.67 10.11 -14.43
C ILE A 60 -8.17 11.28 -15.26
N TYR A 61 -7.34 12.30 -15.37
CA TYR A 61 -7.55 13.43 -16.26
C TYR A 61 -6.75 13.22 -17.54
N LYS A 62 -7.44 13.00 -18.66
CA LYS A 62 -6.84 12.87 -19.99
C LYS A 62 -6.46 14.26 -20.51
N ILE A 63 -5.16 14.48 -20.66
CA ILE A 63 -4.60 15.69 -21.25
C ILE A 63 -4.65 15.59 -22.78
N LEU A 64 -4.33 14.40 -23.30
CA LEU A 64 -4.37 14.05 -24.72
C LEU A 64 -5.09 12.70 -24.88
N PRO A 65 -5.54 12.33 -26.09
CA PRO A 65 -6.19 11.04 -26.31
C PRO A 65 -5.41 9.82 -25.80
N LYS A 66 -4.07 9.89 -25.81
CA LYS A 66 -3.18 8.84 -25.32
C LYS A 66 -2.46 9.16 -24.02
N LEU A 67 -2.66 10.33 -23.42
CA LEU A 67 -1.91 10.75 -22.24
C LEU A 67 -2.85 11.34 -21.18
N GLY A 68 -2.76 10.86 -19.96
CA GLY A 68 -3.45 11.42 -18.82
C GLY A 68 -2.57 11.52 -17.59
N ILE A 69 -3.06 12.28 -16.61
CA ILE A 69 -2.55 12.29 -15.24
C ILE A 69 -3.56 11.57 -14.37
N GLN A 70 -3.06 10.68 -13.52
CA GLN A 70 -3.84 9.86 -12.62
C GLN A 70 -3.45 10.20 -11.18
N ALA A 71 -4.43 10.58 -10.40
CA ALA A 71 -4.29 10.81 -8.98
C ALA A 71 -5.17 9.80 -8.23
N GLU A 72 -4.68 9.30 -7.10
CA GLU A 72 -5.39 8.28 -6.34
C GLU A 72 -5.28 8.55 -4.85
N LEU A 73 -6.26 8.05 -4.10
CA LEU A 73 -6.24 8.05 -2.64
C LEU A 73 -6.55 6.64 -2.17
N LEU A 74 -5.55 5.99 -1.57
CA LEU A 74 -5.60 4.58 -1.22
C LEU A 74 -5.35 4.37 0.27
N TYR A 75 -6.19 3.58 0.93
CA TYR A 75 -5.80 2.90 2.15
C TYR A 75 -5.07 1.61 1.75
N SER A 76 -3.87 1.42 2.27
CA SER A 76 -2.98 0.34 1.86
C SER A 76 -2.29 -0.25 3.07
N GLU A 77 -2.50 -1.54 3.30
CA GLU A 77 -1.70 -2.26 4.26
C GLU A 77 -0.38 -2.71 3.63
N GLN A 78 0.69 -2.64 4.40
CA GLN A 78 2.06 -2.98 4.03
C GLN A 78 2.75 -3.65 5.23
N GLY A 79 4.05 -3.89 5.14
CA GLY A 79 4.87 -4.50 6.19
C GLY A 79 5.57 -5.77 5.70
N PHE A 80 6.11 -6.53 6.64
CA PHE A 80 6.91 -7.73 6.39
C PHE A 80 6.73 -8.73 7.54
N SER A 81 7.20 -9.95 7.33
CA SER A 81 7.39 -10.93 8.39
C SER A 81 8.85 -11.31 8.52
N ASN A 82 9.26 -11.72 9.71
CA ASN A 82 10.58 -12.25 10.00
C ASN A 82 10.50 -13.39 11.01
N GLU A 83 11.34 -14.39 10.83
CA GLU A 83 11.44 -15.54 11.74
C GLU A 83 12.85 -15.54 12.38
N PRO A 84 13.06 -14.78 13.46
CA PRO A 84 14.35 -14.76 14.14
C PRO A 84 14.64 -16.12 14.81
N VAL A 85 15.91 -16.51 14.82
CA VAL A 85 16.35 -17.76 15.46
C VAL A 85 16.23 -17.59 16.98
N PRO A 86 15.49 -18.48 17.69
CA PRO A 86 15.36 -18.40 19.14
C PRO A 86 16.71 -18.55 19.86
N GLU A 87 17.02 -17.65 20.79
CA GLU A 87 18.28 -17.70 21.57
C GLU A 87 18.21 -18.67 22.76
N THR A 88 17.02 -19.18 23.10
CA THR A 88 16.77 -20.01 24.28
C THR A 88 16.14 -21.34 23.89
N ILE A 89 16.64 -22.45 24.47
CA ILE A 89 16.19 -23.84 24.20
C ILE A 89 14.70 -24.07 24.53
N ALA A 90 14.09 -23.23 25.36
CA ALA A 90 12.67 -23.30 25.72
C ALA A 90 11.71 -22.73 24.65
N ILE A 91 12.23 -22.00 23.66
CA ILE A 91 11.46 -21.38 22.58
C ILE A 91 11.79 -22.13 21.29
N GLU A 92 10.78 -22.73 20.67
CA GLU A 92 10.92 -23.53 19.45
C GLU A 92 10.90 -22.64 18.20
N LYS A 93 10.01 -21.65 18.16
CA LYS A 93 9.85 -20.72 17.04
C LYS A 93 9.47 -19.33 17.54
N ILE A 94 10.00 -18.31 16.87
CA ILE A 94 9.54 -16.92 16.99
C ILE A 94 9.12 -16.46 15.61
N GLU A 95 7.92 -15.91 15.50
CA GLU A 95 7.43 -15.28 14.27
C GLU A 95 7.05 -13.84 14.58
N GLU A 96 7.62 -12.91 13.84
CA GLU A 96 7.38 -11.48 13.97
C GLU A 96 6.69 -10.99 12.70
N LEU A 97 5.55 -10.31 12.86
CA LEU A 97 4.73 -9.79 11.78
C LEU A 97 4.54 -8.29 11.98
N LEU A 98 5.21 -7.49 11.17
CA LEU A 98 4.98 -6.05 11.12
C LEU A 98 3.84 -5.74 10.17
N ARG A 99 2.82 -5.04 10.69
CA ARG A 99 1.68 -4.53 9.93
C ARG A 99 1.68 -3.02 9.94
N MET A 100 1.84 -2.43 8.76
CA MET A 100 1.83 -0.99 8.57
C MET A 100 0.62 -0.57 7.75
N GLN A 101 -0.07 0.47 8.21
CA GLN A 101 -1.28 1.00 7.59
C GLN A 101 -0.97 2.38 7.03
N TYR A 102 -1.10 2.52 5.70
CA TYR A 102 -0.78 3.74 4.99
C TYR A 102 -2.01 4.36 4.34
N VAL A 103 -2.02 5.69 4.29
CA VAL A 103 -2.80 6.46 3.32
C VAL A 103 -1.85 6.90 2.21
N ASN A 104 -1.98 6.30 1.03
CA ASN A 104 -1.15 6.57 -0.12
C ASN A 104 -1.84 7.53 -1.09
N LEU A 105 -1.07 8.49 -1.60
CA LEU A 105 -1.43 9.46 -2.63
C LEU A 105 -0.48 9.34 -3.84
N PRO A 106 -0.71 8.38 -4.75
CA PRO A 106 -0.01 8.29 -6.04
C PRO A 106 -0.43 9.41 -7.01
N VAL A 107 0.55 9.99 -7.71
CA VAL A 107 0.36 10.89 -8.85
C VAL A 107 1.19 10.38 -10.02
N LEU A 108 0.52 9.89 -11.05
CA LEU A 108 1.11 9.12 -12.15
C LEU A 108 0.77 9.74 -13.50
N ALA A 109 1.73 9.79 -14.39
CA ALA A 109 1.46 9.90 -15.81
C ALA A 109 0.96 8.54 -16.32
N SER A 110 -0.06 8.57 -17.17
CA SER A 110 -0.73 7.39 -17.71
C SER A 110 -0.78 7.50 -19.23
N TYR A 111 -0.02 6.66 -19.93
CA TYR A 111 0.11 6.66 -21.38
C TYR A 111 -0.55 5.42 -22.00
N ASN A 112 -1.37 5.60 -23.02
CA ASN A 112 -2.01 4.50 -23.74
C ASN A 112 -1.04 3.94 -24.80
N LEU A 113 -0.56 2.71 -24.58
CA LEU A 113 0.37 2.05 -25.52
C LEU A 113 -0.40 1.49 -26.71
N VAL A 114 -1.38 0.65 -26.41
CA VAL A 114 -2.25 -0.03 -27.37
C VAL A 114 -3.67 0.00 -26.84
N GLU A 115 -4.62 -0.47 -27.64
CA GLU A 115 -6.01 -0.54 -27.23
C GLU A 115 -6.15 -1.23 -25.86
N ASN A 116 -6.85 -0.57 -24.94
CA ASN A 116 -7.09 -1.01 -23.57
C ASN A 116 -5.88 -1.12 -22.62
N LEU A 117 -4.63 -1.11 -23.11
CA LEU A 117 -3.42 -1.19 -22.28
C LEU A 117 -2.77 0.18 -22.07
N TRP A 118 -2.55 0.51 -20.80
CA TRP A 118 -1.96 1.76 -20.35
C TRP A 118 -0.72 1.47 -19.50
N LEU A 119 0.35 2.21 -19.75
CA LEU A 119 1.52 2.29 -18.89
C LEU A 119 1.36 3.48 -17.95
N GLU A 120 1.65 3.24 -16.68
CA GLU A 120 1.58 4.24 -15.63
C GLU A 120 2.97 4.43 -15.02
N GLY A 121 3.33 5.66 -14.71
CA GLY A 121 4.61 5.98 -14.07
C GLY A 121 4.57 7.33 -13.38
N GLY A 122 5.15 7.42 -12.19
CA GLY A 122 5.22 8.68 -11.45
C GLY A 122 5.68 8.48 -10.01
N MET A 123 5.18 9.36 -9.14
CA MET A 123 5.55 9.38 -7.74
C MET A 123 4.38 8.93 -6.85
N GLN A 124 4.74 8.45 -5.67
CA GLN A 124 3.78 8.10 -4.62
C GLN A 124 4.28 8.68 -3.30
N VAL A 125 3.35 9.27 -2.56
CA VAL A 125 3.57 9.68 -1.17
C VAL A 125 2.60 8.92 -0.28
N GLY A 126 3.12 8.19 0.70
CA GLY A 126 2.40 7.47 1.72
C GLY A 126 2.54 8.13 3.08
N TYR A 127 1.44 8.21 3.81
CA TYR A 127 1.45 8.61 5.22
C TYR A 127 1.17 7.40 6.11
N LEU A 128 2.10 7.07 7.01
CA LEU A 128 1.96 5.99 7.98
C LEU A 128 1.00 6.40 9.10
N VAL A 129 -0.18 5.80 9.07
CA VAL A 129 -1.21 5.98 10.08
C VAL A 129 -0.87 5.19 11.34
N LYS A 130 -0.50 3.92 11.16
CA LYS A 130 -0.30 2.97 12.25
C LYS A 130 0.69 1.89 11.87
N ALA A 131 1.58 1.53 12.78
CA ALA A 131 2.39 0.32 12.72
C ALA A 131 2.18 -0.52 13.99
N VAL A 132 1.93 -1.81 13.79
CA VAL A 132 1.77 -2.80 14.85
C VAL A 132 2.67 -3.99 14.52
N GLU A 133 3.48 -4.39 15.49
CA GLU A 133 4.28 -5.60 15.45
C GLU A 133 3.58 -6.66 16.29
N ASP A 134 3.22 -7.77 15.65
CA ASP A 134 2.81 -8.98 16.36
C ASP A 134 4.00 -9.91 16.50
N ARG A 135 4.28 -10.35 17.71
CA ARG A 135 5.33 -11.32 18.01
C ARG A 135 4.69 -12.56 18.59
N GLU A 136 4.78 -13.66 17.87
CA GLU A 136 4.32 -14.98 18.28
C GLU A 136 5.52 -15.81 18.76
N GLU A 137 5.45 -16.31 19.99
CA GLU A 137 6.45 -17.21 20.56
C GLU A 137 5.82 -18.59 20.79
N VAL A 138 6.39 -19.61 20.16
CA VAL A 138 6.01 -21.01 20.37
C VAL A 138 6.98 -21.64 21.36
N ARG A 139 6.47 -22.13 22.48
CA ARG A 139 7.25 -22.71 23.58
C ARG A 139 6.91 -24.18 23.80
N LEU A 140 7.95 -24.97 24.05
CA LEU A 140 7.84 -26.35 24.51
C LEU A 140 7.90 -26.36 26.03
N ILE A 141 6.80 -26.77 26.67
CA ILE A 141 6.79 -26.95 28.11
C ILE A 141 7.10 -28.42 28.47
N ASN A 142 7.74 -28.60 29.63
CA ASN A 142 8.05 -29.93 30.15
C ASN A 142 6.76 -30.75 30.21
N GLN A 143 6.72 -31.88 29.49
CA GLN A 143 5.61 -32.80 29.19
C GLN A 143 5.16 -32.86 27.71
N GLY A 144 5.83 -32.12 26.81
CA GLY A 144 5.57 -32.22 25.36
C GLY A 144 4.33 -31.47 24.88
N GLU A 145 3.80 -30.58 25.72
CA GLU A 145 2.72 -29.66 25.36
C GLU A 145 3.32 -28.41 24.71
N VAL A 146 2.70 -27.96 23.62
CA VAL A 146 3.11 -26.80 22.83
C VAL A 146 2.18 -25.64 23.17
N THR A 147 2.74 -24.51 23.60
CA THR A 147 1.97 -23.28 23.85
C THR A 147 2.43 -22.19 22.87
N SER A 148 1.48 -21.42 22.33
CA SER A 148 1.76 -20.22 21.54
C SER A 148 1.22 -18.98 22.27
N GLU A 149 2.07 -17.97 22.42
CA GLU A 149 1.72 -16.66 22.98
C GLU A 149 1.97 -15.57 21.94
N THR A 150 0.94 -14.79 21.59
CA THR A 150 1.05 -13.64 20.69
C THR A 150 1.01 -12.33 21.49
N THR A 151 2.01 -11.47 21.31
CA THR A 151 2.04 -10.12 21.85
C THR A 151 1.97 -9.09 20.72
N SER A 152 1.00 -8.18 20.79
CA SER A 152 0.87 -7.07 19.83
C SER A 152 1.37 -5.77 20.43
N THR A 153 2.37 -5.16 19.79
CA THR A 153 2.99 -3.91 20.24
C THR A 153 2.79 -2.81 19.19
N ALA A 154 2.33 -1.64 19.60
CA ALA A 154 2.28 -0.48 18.73
C ALA A 154 3.71 0.08 18.55
N LYS A 155 4.18 0.14 17.30
CA LYS A 155 5.55 0.57 16.94
C LYS A 155 5.57 1.79 16.04
N THR A 156 4.44 2.49 15.88
CA THR A 156 4.31 3.57 14.88
C THR A 156 5.34 4.68 15.02
N ASP A 157 5.83 4.95 16.23
CA ASP A 157 6.80 6.02 16.45
C ASP A 157 8.26 5.61 16.12
N ASN A 158 8.49 4.31 15.88
CA ASN A 158 9.78 3.79 15.42
C ASN A 158 9.98 3.92 13.90
N TYR A 159 8.94 4.28 13.16
CA TYR A 159 8.97 4.35 11.70
C TYR A 159 8.78 5.79 11.22
N GLU A 160 9.22 6.04 9.98
CA GLU A 160 8.94 7.32 9.35
C GLU A 160 7.46 7.47 9.01
N ARG A 161 6.95 8.67 9.26
CA ARG A 161 5.54 8.99 8.99
C ARG A 161 5.28 9.19 7.51
N ILE A 162 6.31 9.54 6.74
CA ILE A 162 6.23 9.80 5.32
C ILE A 162 7.08 8.77 4.59
N ASP A 163 6.47 8.11 3.62
CA ASP A 163 7.11 7.22 2.67
C ASP A 163 6.93 7.85 1.27
N PHE A 164 8.03 8.17 0.61
CA PHE A 164 8.06 8.75 -0.72
C PHE A 164 8.81 7.81 -1.65
N GLY A 165 8.22 7.56 -2.81
CA GLY A 165 8.77 6.62 -3.77
C GLY A 165 8.35 6.86 -5.20
N LEU A 166 8.92 6.03 -6.07
CA LEU A 166 8.52 5.93 -7.46
C LEU A 166 7.56 4.76 -7.63
N ALA A 167 6.57 4.96 -8.49
CA ALA A 167 5.60 3.94 -8.85
C ALA A 167 5.55 3.80 -10.37
N GLY A 168 5.50 2.55 -10.84
CA GLY A 168 5.34 2.20 -12.25
C GLY A 168 4.42 0.99 -12.39
N GLY A 169 3.62 0.94 -13.46
CA GLY A 169 2.65 -0.15 -13.59
C GLY A 169 1.97 -0.22 -14.94
N LEU A 170 1.16 -1.25 -15.09
CA LEU A 170 0.32 -1.48 -16.26
C LEU A 170 -1.14 -1.53 -15.81
N ARG A 171 -2.01 -0.92 -16.60
CA ARG A 171 -3.46 -0.99 -16.44
C ARG A 171 -4.08 -1.49 -17.72
N TYR A 172 -4.95 -2.50 -17.61
CA TYR A 172 -5.70 -3.05 -18.72
C TYR A 172 -7.20 -2.86 -18.50
N LYS A 173 -7.88 -2.23 -19.46
CA LYS A 173 -9.34 -2.09 -19.46
C LYS A 173 -9.98 -3.39 -19.93
N LEU A 174 -10.69 -4.07 -19.04
CA LEU A 174 -11.45 -5.28 -19.36
C LEU A 174 -12.76 -4.94 -20.08
N SER A 175 -13.37 -3.82 -19.70
CA SER A 175 -14.58 -3.27 -20.33
C SER A 175 -14.62 -1.75 -20.12
N GLN A 176 -15.75 -1.12 -20.48
CA GLN A 176 -15.95 0.32 -20.21
C GLN A 176 -15.87 0.64 -18.72
N ASN A 177 -16.34 -0.26 -17.86
CA ASN A 177 -16.42 -0.03 -16.42
C ASN A 177 -15.41 -0.84 -15.61
N PHE A 178 -14.77 -1.88 -16.14
CA PHE A 178 -13.86 -2.72 -15.37
C PHE A 178 -12.43 -2.62 -15.87
N MET A 179 -11.49 -2.53 -14.94
CA MET A 179 -10.06 -2.52 -15.23
C MET A 179 -9.29 -3.40 -14.24
N VAL A 180 -8.14 -3.91 -14.69
CA VAL A 180 -7.15 -4.54 -13.83
C VAL A 180 -5.85 -3.75 -13.90
N GLN A 181 -5.09 -3.79 -12.81
CA GLN A 181 -3.83 -3.05 -12.70
C GLN A 181 -2.78 -3.89 -11.98
N ALA A 182 -1.57 -3.91 -12.52
CA ALA A 182 -0.37 -4.38 -11.87
C ALA A 182 0.56 -3.19 -11.64
N ARG A 183 1.09 -3.02 -10.43
CA ARG A 183 1.94 -1.88 -10.07
C ARG A 183 3.11 -2.32 -9.22
N PHE A 184 4.24 -1.68 -9.43
CA PHE A 184 5.42 -1.73 -8.60
C PHE A 184 5.64 -0.36 -7.94
N HIS A 185 5.95 -0.36 -6.65
CA HIS A 185 6.34 0.82 -5.88
C HIS A 185 7.68 0.54 -5.19
N GLN A 186 8.57 1.51 -5.24
CA GLN A 186 9.87 1.49 -4.56
C GLN A 186 10.04 2.81 -3.80
N SER A 187 10.15 2.72 -2.48
CA SER A 187 10.50 3.85 -1.62
C SER A 187 11.92 4.31 -1.91
N LEU A 188 12.14 5.62 -1.79
CA LEU A 188 13.41 6.29 -1.99
C LEU A 188 13.98 6.88 -0.71
N ASN A 189 13.17 7.03 0.35
CA ASN A 189 13.63 7.41 1.67
C ASN A 189 13.63 6.22 2.61
N ASP A 190 14.48 6.33 3.63
CA ASP A 190 14.46 5.42 4.77
C ASP A 190 13.11 5.48 5.49
N VAL A 191 12.55 4.31 5.78
CA VAL A 191 11.25 4.15 6.44
C VAL A 191 11.37 3.71 7.91
N ASP A 192 12.56 3.32 8.39
CA ASP A 192 12.79 2.81 9.74
C ASP A 192 13.76 3.72 10.52
N LYS A 193 13.28 4.33 11.60
CA LYS A 193 14.12 5.23 12.44
C LYS A 193 15.00 4.48 13.42
N SER A 194 14.71 3.21 13.63
CA SER A 194 15.22 2.41 14.74
C SER A 194 16.29 1.42 14.32
N SER A 195 16.50 1.22 13.02
CA SER A 195 17.47 0.28 12.48
C SER A 195 18.82 0.94 12.16
N GLU A 196 19.90 0.17 12.25
CA GLU A 196 21.22 0.60 11.77
C GLU A 196 21.29 0.42 10.25
N GLY A 197 20.97 1.48 9.50
CA GLY A 197 21.03 1.52 8.04
C GLY A 197 19.66 1.70 7.40
N ASP A 198 19.66 2.10 6.13
CA ASP A 198 18.43 2.51 5.46
C ASP A 198 17.55 1.29 5.12
N GLN A 199 16.26 1.43 5.38
CA GLN A 199 15.23 0.47 4.98
C GLN A 199 14.25 1.13 4.02
N TYR A 200 13.82 0.40 2.99
CA TYR A 200 12.94 0.88 1.93
C TYR A 200 11.80 -0.11 1.72
N HIS A 201 10.58 0.38 1.46
CA HIS A 201 9.51 -0.49 0.99
C HIS A 201 9.66 -0.82 -0.49
N ARG A 202 9.47 -2.09 -0.78
CA ARG A 202 9.24 -2.61 -2.13
C ARG A 202 7.88 -3.28 -2.16
N VAL A 203 6.98 -2.79 -3.02
CA VAL A 203 5.60 -3.28 -3.07
C VAL A 203 5.19 -3.62 -4.48
N TYR A 204 4.79 -4.86 -4.69
CA TYR A 204 4.03 -5.29 -5.86
C TYR A 204 2.56 -5.26 -5.53
N SER A 205 1.74 -4.71 -6.42
CA SER A 205 0.30 -4.64 -6.22
C SER A 205 -0.47 -5.12 -7.43
N PHE A 206 -1.57 -5.81 -7.18
CA PHE A 206 -2.54 -6.24 -8.18
C PHE A 206 -3.92 -5.73 -7.79
N SER A 207 -4.69 -5.19 -8.73
CA SER A 207 -5.96 -4.53 -8.42
C SER A 207 -7.00 -4.76 -9.50
N ILE A 208 -8.26 -4.77 -9.06
CA ILE A 208 -9.44 -4.64 -9.90
C ILE A 208 -10.08 -3.29 -9.59
N GLY A 209 -10.53 -2.58 -10.61
CA GLY A 209 -11.20 -1.30 -10.47
C GLY A 209 -12.51 -1.23 -11.24
N TYR A 210 -13.42 -0.44 -10.70
CA TYR A 210 -14.66 -0.01 -11.35
C TYR A 210 -14.54 1.46 -11.75
N VAL A 211 -14.82 1.77 -13.01
CA VAL A 211 -14.81 3.10 -13.63
C VAL A 211 -16.26 3.53 -13.89
N PHE A 212 -16.60 4.75 -13.49
CA PHE A 212 -17.92 5.37 -13.70
C PHE A 212 -18.07 6.04 -15.06
#